data_AF-A0A8J6HBB2-F1
#
_entry.id   AF-A0A8J6HBB2-F1
#
_cell.length_a   1.000
_cell.length_b   1.000
_cell.length_c   1.000
_cell.angle_alpha   90.00
_cell.angle_beta   90.00
_cell.angle_gamma   90.00
#
_symmetry.space_group_name_H-M   'P 1'
#
loop_
_entity.id
_entity.type
_entity.pdbx_description
1 polymer ?
#
loop_
_entity_poly.entity_id
_entity_poly.type
_entity_poly.pdbx_seq_one_letter_code
_entity_poly.pdbx_strand_id
1 'polypeptide(L)'
;MNSPILLADCKRAVSDLKNLSNDELDKIMNDDEKIENILAGLDQSYLKEIQNQKENLLASNSSLAEENLSREPELVEGREKLQQLSEEAEQLSKQVEEKVKQLKGKTGDTSLETTLALLQTAASEMEEESDTLVQSFLENEVDLENFLEQFLAKRKIVHLRLLKAEKFSKILSRDPLGNMSNYVNAPPVSINTNYFPGVPSQNVPYPTGPIGMPMPGMNYFQNNF
;
A
#
# COMPACT_ATOMS: atom_id res chain seq x y z
N MET A 1 49.53 13.72 30.89
CA MET A 1 49.69 15.14 31.25
C MET A 1 51.18 15.49 31.26
N ASN A 2 51.75 15.79 30.10
CA ASN A 2 53.05 16.46 30.02
C ASN A 2 52.87 17.50 28.93
N SER A 3 52.36 18.69 29.30
CA SER A 3 52.40 19.81 28.38
C SER A 3 53.88 20.16 28.20
N PRO A 4 54.46 20.01 26.99
CA PRO A 4 55.87 20.30 26.76
C PRO A 4 56.21 21.76 27.09
N ILE A 5 55.21 22.63 27.01
CA ILE A 5 55.24 24.05 27.37
C ILE A 5 55.48 24.20 28.89
N LEU A 6 54.64 23.57 29.72
CA LEU A 6 54.80 23.60 31.18
C LEU A 6 56.18 23.07 31.62
N LEU A 7 56.66 21.99 30.99
CA LEU A 7 57.98 21.44 31.31
C LEU A 7 59.13 22.37 30.87
N ALA A 8 58.99 23.06 29.75
CA ALA A 8 59.98 24.02 29.27
C ALA A 8 60.04 25.27 30.16
N ASP A 9 58.88 25.78 30.58
CA ASP A 9 58.80 26.97 31.41
C ASP A 9 59.25 26.71 32.84
N CYS A 10 58.90 25.55 33.43
CA CYS A 10 59.45 25.13 34.71
C CYS A 10 60.98 24.98 34.64
N LYS A 11 61.53 24.43 33.54
CA LYS A 11 62.99 24.34 33.35
C LYS A 11 63.66 25.70 33.22
N ARG A 12 62.99 26.66 32.57
CA ARG A 12 63.47 28.04 32.47
C ARG A 12 63.51 28.71 33.83
N ALA A 13 62.41 28.67 34.60
CA ALA A 13 62.36 29.23 35.94
C ALA A 13 63.40 28.60 36.89
N VAL A 14 63.59 27.28 36.83
CA VAL A 14 64.64 26.58 37.60
C VAL A 14 66.06 27.03 37.18
N SER A 15 66.27 27.34 35.89
CA SER A 15 67.56 27.84 35.42
C SER A 15 67.82 29.27 35.90
N ASP A 16 66.79 30.11 35.97
CA ASP A 16 66.88 31.46 36.51
C ASP A 16 67.16 31.42 38.03
N LEU A 17 66.52 30.49 38.75
CA LEU A 17 66.77 30.24 40.17
C LEU A 17 68.19 29.76 40.47
N LYS A 18 68.80 28.99 39.56
CA LYS A 18 70.17 28.47 39.72
C LYS A 18 71.25 29.56 39.77
N ASN A 19 70.96 30.76 39.29
CA ASN A 19 71.90 31.88 39.25
C ASN A 19 71.86 32.77 40.52
N LEU A 20 70.98 32.47 41.48
CA LEU A 20 70.83 33.21 42.74
C LEU A 20 71.74 32.64 43.84
N SER A 21 72.06 33.48 44.84
CA SER A 21 72.85 33.07 46.01
C SER A 21 72.02 32.26 47.02
N ASN A 22 72.69 31.49 47.90
CA ASN A 22 71.99 30.68 48.91
C ASN A 22 71.10 31.53 49.83
N ASP A 23 71.56 32.72 50.24
CA ASP A 23 70.79 33.63 51.10
C ASP A 23 69.53 34.19 50.39
N GLU A 24 69.55 34.30 49.07
CA GLU A 24 68.41 34.74 48.26
C GLU A 24 67.42 33.59 48.01
N LEU A 25 67.94 32.38 47.78
CA LEU A 25 67.12 31.17 47.66
C LEU A 25 66.39 30.86 48.97
N ASP A 26 67.05 31.02 50.12
CA ASP A 26 66.40 30.87 51.44
C ASP A 26 65.30 31.92 51.68
N LYS A 27 65.47 33.14 51.16
CA LYS A 27 64.43 34.19 51.23
C LYS A 27 63.25 33.96 50.29
N ILE A 28 63.45 33.22 49.20
CA ILE A 28 62.38 32.81 48.28
C ILE A 28 61.66 31.59 48.86
N MET A 29 62.40 30.62 49.41
CA MET A 29 61.82 29.39 49.96
C MET A 29 60.97 29.63 51.21
N ASN A 30 61.26 30.67 51.98
CA ASN A 30 60.53 31.03 53.20
C ASN A 30 59.42 32.09 52.97
N ASP A 31 59.14 32.45 51.71
CA ASP A 31 58.17 33.49 51.37
C ASP A 31 57.27 33.01 50.23
N ASP A 32 56.07 32.52 50.61
CA ASP A 32 55.09 31.98 49.68
C ASP A 32 54.67 33.00 48.61
N GLU A 33 54.65 34.30 48.91
CA GLU A 33 54.33 35.34 47.93
C GLU A 33 55.40 35.43 46.84
N LYS A 34 56.68 35.21 47.17
CA LYS A 34 57.76 35.19 46.17
C LYS A 34 57.68 33.95 45.29
N ILE A 35 57.31 32.81 45.86
CA ILE A 35 57.08 31.57 45.11
C ILE A 35 55.88 31.75 44.17
N GLU A 36 54.79 32.34 44.64
CA GLU A 36 53.62 32.67 43.81
C GLU A 36 53.95 33.65 42.69
N ASN A 37 54.81 34.65 42.94
CA ASN A 37 55.27 35.58 41.90
C ASN A 37 56.11 34.88 40.81
N ILE A 38 56.96 33.91 41.19
CA ILE A 38 57.70 33.10 40.21
C ILE A 38 56.74 32.22 39.40
N LEU A 39 55.74 31.62 40.05
CA LEU A 39 54.70 30.81 39.40
C LEU A 39 53.80 31.65 38.48
N ALA A 40 53.48 32.89 38.87
CA ALA A 40 52.71 33.83 38.07
C ALA A 40 53.49 34.34 36.85
N GLY A 41 54.83 34.35 36.93
CA GLY A 41 55.73 34.67 35.83
C GLY A 41 55.89 33.54 34.79
N LEU A 42 55.42 32.32 35.07
CA LEU A 42 55.40 31.22 34.11
C LEU A 42 54.33 31.47 33.03
N ASP A 43 54.56 30.97 31.82
CA ASP A 43 53.53 31.05 30.76
C ASP A 43 52.35 30.12 31.10
N GLN A 44 51.23 30.74 31.49
CA GLN A 44 49.98 30.06 31.82
C GLN A 44 49.15 29.68 30.59
N SER A 45 49.72 29.73 29.38
CA SER A 45 49.05 29.36 28.12
C SER A 45 48.41 27.99 28.16
N TYR A 46 49.02 27.00 28.84
CA TYR A 46 48.42 25.68 29.03
C TYR A 46 47.10 25.70 29.83
N LEU A 47 47.02 26.51 30.89
CA LEU A 47 45.79 26.64 31.68
C LEU A 47 44.70 27.37 30.88
N LYS A 48 45.08 28.39 30.10
CA LYS A 48 44.16 29.09 29.19
C LYS A 48 43.62 28.16 28.10
N GLU A 49 44.46 27.28 27.55
CA GLU A 49 44.04 26.29 26.55
C GLU A 49 43.03 25.30 27.13
N ILE A 50 43.27 24.77 28.33
CA ILE A 50 42.29 23.90 29.01
C ILE A 50 40.98 24.65 29.27
N GLN A 51 41.06 25.89 29.73
CA GLN A 51 39.88 26.70 30.00
C GLN A 51 39.07 26.97 28.72
N ASN A 52 39.75 27.28 27.62
CA ASN A 52 39.13 27.45 26.31
C ASN A 52 38.48 26.14 25.81
N GLN A 53 39.16 25.00 25.93
CA GLN A 53 38.60 23.70 25.58
C GLN A 53 37.35 23.37 26.41
N LYS A 54 37.37 23.67 27.71
CA LYS A 54 36.21 23.53 28.59
C LYS A 54 35.05 24.41 28.14
N GLU A 55 35.30 25.68 27.84
CA GLU A 55 34.28 26.62 27.37
C GLU A 55 33.68 26.18 26.04
N ASN A 56 34.50 25.73 25.09
CA ASN A 56 34.05 25.20 23.80
C ASN A 56 33.18 23.95 23.97
N LEU A 57 33.57 23.03 24.86
CA LEU A 57 32.79 21.83 25.15
C LEU A 57 31.45 22.17 25.82
N LEU A 58 31.44 23.12 26.76
CA LEU A 58 30.22 23.58 27.41
C LEU A 58 29.29 24.25 26.40
N ALA A 59 29.80 25.17 25.56
CA ALA A 59 29.03 25.83 24.53
C ALA A 59 28.44 24.82 23.52
N SER A 60 29.23 23.84 23.10
CA SER A 60 28.78 22.76 22.21
C SER A 60 27.70 21.89 22.86
N ASN A 61 27.90 21.49 24.11
CA ASN A 61 26.92 20.69 24.85
C ASN A 61 25.61 21.46 25.08
N SER A 62 25.68 22.75 25.44
CA SER A 62 24.52 23.62 25.59
C SER A 62 23.77 23.78 24.26
N SER A 63 24.49 24.02 23.16
CA SER A 63 23.86 24.12 21.83
C SER A 63 23.15 22.81 21.44
N LEU A 64 23.77 21.66 21.68
CA LEU A 64 23.15 20.35 21.39
C LEU A 64 21.95 20.07 22.29
N ALA A 65 22.02 20.45 23.57
CA ALA A 65 20.91 20.29 24.50
C ALA A 65 19.73 21.19 24.09
N GLU A 66 19.99 22.43 23.70
CA GLU A 66 18.97 23.36 23.20
C GLU A 66 18.34 22.84 21.89
N GLU A 67 19.15 22.34 20.96
CA GLU A 67 18.65 21.71 19.73
C GLU A 67 17.78 20.48 20.04
N ASN A 68 18.21 19.61 20.95
CA ASN A 68 17.43 18.43 21.35
C ASN A 68 16.09 18.83 22.00
N LEU A 69 16.10 19.82 22.90
CA LEU A 69 14.88 20.33 23.53
C LEU A 69 13.95 20.99 22.51
N SER A 70 14.49 21.64 21.49
CA SER A 70 13.69 22.26 20.42
C SER A 70 12.98 21.22 19.54
N ARG A 71 13.55 20.01 19.40
CA ARG A 71 12.98 18.90 18.60
C ARG A 71 12.03 17.99 19.37
N GLU A 72 12.12 17.98 20.70
CA GLU A 72 11.21 17.23 21.57
C GLU A 72 9.72 17.49 21.28
N PRO A 73 9.22 18.74 21.14
CA PRO A 73 7.81 18.99 20.85
C PRO A 73 7.36 18.39 19.51
N GLU A 74 8.18 18.52 18.45
CA GLU A 74 7.88 17.93 17.15
C GLU A 74 7.81 16.40 17.20
N LEU A 75 8.71 15.77 17.98
CA LEU A 75 8.70 14.33 18.19
C LEU A 75 7.47 13.87 18.99
N VAL A 76 7.06 14.62 20.01
CA VAL A 76 5.87 14.33 20.81
C VAL A 76 4.61 14.46 19.96
N GLU A 77 4.47 15.56 19.20
CA GLU A 77 3.34 15.76 18.28
C GLU A 77 3.29 14.65 17.22
N GLY A 78 4.43 14.31 16.62
CA GLY A 78 4.52 13.22 15.64
C GLY A 78 4.11 11.87 16.21
N ARG A 79 4.50 11.56 17.45
CA ARG A 79 4.08 10.35 18.17
C ARG A 79 2.59 10.35 18.46
N GLU A 80 2.04 11.46 18.93
CA GLU A 80 0.61 11.57 19.22
C GLU A 80 -0.21 11.39 17.95
N LYS A 81 0.18 12.05 16.85
CA LYS A 81 -0.49 11.90 15.55
C LYS A 81 -0.40 10.47 15.01
N LEU A 82 0.75 9.82 15.16
CA LEU A 82 0.91 8.41 14.78
C LEU A 82 0.01 7.50 15.61
N GLN A 83 -0.09 7.74 16.92
CA GLN A 83 -0.97 6.99 17.80
C GLN A 83 -2.44 7.18 17.39
N GLN A 84 -2.89 8.41 17.18
CA GLN A 84 -4.26 8.70 16.73
C GLN A 84 -4.57 7.99 15.41
N LEU A 85 -3.67 8.07 14.43
CA LEU A 85 -3.86 7.42 13.13
C LEU A 85 -3.86 5.89 13.24
N SER A 86 -3.03 5.33 14.12
CA SER A 86 -3.01 3.88 14.40
C SER A 86 -4.32 3.42 15.04
N GLU A 87 -4.85 4.18 15.99
CA GLU A 87 -6.13 3.88 16.65
C GLU A 87 -7.29 3.96 15.65
N GLU A 88 -7.31 4.99 14.79
CA GLU A 88 -8.30 5.12 13.72
C GLU A 88 -8.22 3.94 12.73
N ALA A 89 -7.01 3.56 12.32
CA ALA A 89 -6.80 2.42 11.43
C ALA A 89 -7.28 1.11 12.07
N GLU A 90 -7.04 0.90 13.36
CA GLU A 90 -7.53 -0.26 14.09
C GLU A 90 -9.06 -0.28 14.15
N GLN A 91 -9.69 0.86 14.41
CA GLN A 91 -11.15 0.98 14.41
C GLN A 91 -11.75 0.70 13.04
N LEU A 92 -11.18 1.28 11.97
CA LEU A 92 -11.62 1.03 10.59
C LEU A 92 -11.43 -0.43 10.21
N SER A 93 -10.31 -1.05 10.58
CA SER A 93 -10.05 -2.47 10.35
C SER A 93 -11.13 -3.35 11.02
N LYS A 94 -11.47 -3.08 12.29
CA LYS A 94 -12.55 -3.77 13.00
C LYS A 94 -13.91 -3.59 12.30
N GLN A 95 -14.23 -2.37 11.85
CA GLN A 95 -15.47 -2.11 11.12
C GLN A 95 -15.52 -2.87 9.78
N VAL A 96 -14.41 -2.95 9.06
CA VAL A 96 -14.31 -3.73 7.82
C VAL A 96 -14.48 -5.21 8.11
N GLU A 97 -13.81 -5.74 9.12
CA GLU A 97 -13.93 -7.14 9.54
C GLU A 97 -15.37 -7.49 9.92
N GLU A 98 -16.04 -6.63 10.67
CA GLU A 98 -17.45 -6.81 11.02
C GLU A 98 -18.35 -6.82 9.77
N LYS A 99 -18.18 -5.86 8.86
CA LYS A 99 -18.95 -5.82 7.61
C LYS A 99 -18.70 -7.05 6.75
N VAL A 100 -17.44 -7.51 6.65
CA VAL A 100 -17.09 -8.75 5.94
C VAL A 100 -17.78 -9.95 6.59
N LYS A 101 -17.78 -10.05 7.92
CA LYS A 101 -18.46 -11.12 8.64
C LYS A 101 -19.97 -11.09 8.42
N GLN A 102 -20.59 -9.92 8.44
CA GLN A 102 -22.02 -9.75 8.14
C GLN A 102 -22.34 -10.15 6.69
N LEU A 103 -21.50 -9.79 5.73
CA LEU A 103 -21.65 -10.20 4.33
C LEU A 103 -21.53 -11.72 4.17
N LYS A 104 -20.49 -12.33 4.76
CA LYS A 104 -20.33 -13.79 4.76
C LYS A 104 -21.52 -14.50 5.40
N GLY A 105 -22.05 -13.97 6.51
CA GLY A 105 -23.24 -14.51 7.15
C GLY A 105 -24.51 -14.45 6.29
N LYS A 106 -24.64 -13.44 5.41
CA LYS A 106 -25.77 -13.32 4.47
C LYS A 106 -25.60 -14.17 3.21
N THR A 107 -24.38 -14.23 2.67
CA THR A 107 -24.09 -14.94 1.42
C THR A 107 -23.92 -16.45 1.63
N GLY A 108 -23.64 -16.89 2.87
CA GLY A 108 -23.29 -18.27 3.18
C GLY A 108 -21.90 -18.64 2.63
N ASP A 109 -21.45 -19.86 2.91
CA ASP A 109 -20.13 -20.36 2.47
C ASP A 109 -20.10 -20.85 1.01
N THR A 110 -21.20 -20.67 0.26
CA THR A 110 -21.25 -21.12 -1.14
C THR A 110 -20.58 -20.11 -2.04
N SER A 111 -19.51 -20.52 -2.73
CA SER A 111 -18.89 -19.70 -3.77
C SER A 111 -19.89 -19.40 -4.88
N LEU A 112 -19.78 -18.23 -5.51
CA LEU A 112 -20.63 -17.80 -6.61
C LEU A 112 -20.55 -18.81 -7.79
N GLU A 113 -19.38 -19.38 -8.00
CA GLU A 113 -19.10 -20.45 -8.97
C GLU A 113 -19.86 -21.74 -8.62
N THR A 114 -19.89 -22.13 -7.34
CA THR A 114 -20.70 -23.26 -6.87
C THR A 114 -22.18 -23.02 -7.13
N THR A 115 -22.68 -21.82 -6.86
CA THR A 115 -24.09 -21.46 -7.12
C THR A 115 -24.42 -21.53 -8.62
N LEU A 116 -23.51 -21.07 -9.49
CA LEU A 116 -23.66 -21.16 -10.95
C LEU A 116 -23.75 -22.62 -11.40
N ALA A 117 -22.83 -23.47 -10.93
CA ALA A 117 -22.81 -24.89 -11.26
C ALA A 117 -24.12 -25.58 -10.84
N LEU A 118 -24.58 -25.35 -9.60
CA LEU A 118 -25.85 -25.88 -9.11
C LEU A 118 -27.04 -25.44 -9.96
N LEU A 119 -27.06 -24.18 -10.42
CA LEU A 119 -28.12 -23.67 -11.28
C LEU A 119 -28.12 -24.34 -12.66
N GLN A 120 -26.95 -24.61 -13.22
CA GLN A 120 -26.80 -25.32 -14.49
C GLN A 120 -27.23 -26.78 -14.35
N THR A 121 -26.77 -27.48 -13.31
CA THR A 121 -27.20 -28.86 -13.00
C THR A 121 -28.72 -28.94 -12.87
N ALA A 122 -29.33 -28.05 -12.09
CA ALA A 122 -30.79 -28.03 -11.92
C ALA A 122 -31.54 -27.66 -13.22
N ALA A 123 -30.91 -27.00 -14.18
CA ALA A 123 -31.49 -26.77 -15.50
C ALA A 123 -31.44 -28.06 -16.36
N SER A 124 -30.30 -28.75 -16.35
CA SER A 124 -30.12 -30.03 -17.05
C SER A 124 -31.00 -31.14 -16.50
N GLU A 125 -31.15 -31.26 -15.18
CA GLU A 125 -32.04 -32.24 -14.54
C GLU A 125 -33.50 -32.05 -15.00
N MET A 126 -34.01 -30.82 -15.04
CA MET A 126 -35.37 -30.57 -15.54
C MET A 126 -35.50 -30.74 -17.05
N GLU A 127 -34.43 -30.57 -17.81
CA GLU A 127 -34.44 -30.87 -19.25
C GLU A 127 -34.61 -32.36 -19.47
N GLU A 128 -33.88 -33.19 -18.73
CA GLU A 128 -34.05 -34.65 -18.70
C GLU A 128 -35.47 -35.05 -18.24
N GLU A 129 -36.02 -34.39 -17.21
CA GLU A 129 -37.43 -34.58 -16.81
C GLU A 129 -38.43 -34.18 -17.92
N SER A 130 -38.09 -33.19 -18.75
CA SER A 130 -38.94 -32.80 -19.87
C SER A 130 -38.84 -33.78 -21.04
N ASP A 131 -37.67 -34.38 -21.26
CA ASP A 131 -37.44 -35.38 -22.31
C ASP A 131 -38.08 -36.72 -21.95
N THR A 132 -37.99 -37.14 -20.68
CA THR A 132 -38.71 -38.32 -20.17
C THR A 132 -40.22 -38.15 -20.31
N LEU A 133 -40.76 -36.95 -20.06
CA LEU A 133 -42.18 -36.65 -20.29
C LEU A 133 -42.57 -36.77 -21.78
N VAL A 134 -41.69 -36.34 -22.70
CA VAL A 134 -41.89 -36.54 -24.15
C VAL A 134 -41.91 -38.02 -24.49
N GLN A 135 -41.00 -38.82 -23.92
CA GLN A 135 -40.93 -40.26 -24.16
C GLN A 135 -42.22 -40.97 -23.69
N SER A 136 -42.68 -40.70 -22.47
CA SER A 136 -43.95 -41.25 -21.95
C SER A 136 -45.17 -40.85 -22.79
N PHE A 137 -45.18 -39.64 -23.37
CA PHE A 137 -46.23 -39.24 -24.31
C PHE A 137 -46.18 -40.05 -25.62
N LEU A 138 -44.99 -40.29 -26.18
CA LEU A 138 -44.81 -41.12 -27.38
C LEU A 138 -45.20 -42.59 -27.14
N GLU A 139 -45.06 -43.06 -25.91
CA GLU A 139 -45.47 -44.40 -25.47
C GLU A 139 -46.99 -44.48 -25.14
N ASN A 140 -47.72 -43.37 -25.28
CA ASN A 140 -49.14 -43.21 -24.94
C ASN A 140 -49.46 -43.42 -23.45
N GLU A 141 -48.48 -43.21 -22.56
CA GLU A 141 -48.69 -43.29 -21.10
C GLU A 141 -49.35 -42.02 -20.52
N VAL A 142 -49.28 -40.91 -21.26
CA VAL A 142 -49.81 -39.60 -20.88
C VAL A 142 -50.70 -39.05 -21.99
N ASP A 143 -51.84 -38.45 -21.62
CA ASP A 143 -52.76 -37.80 -22.54
C ASP A 143 -52.22 -36.43 -23.02
N LEU A 144 -52.69 -36.00 -24.20
CA LEU A 144 -52.18 -34.79 -24.86
C LEU A 144 -52.32 -33.54 -23.98
N GLU A 145 -53.47 -33.35 -23.33
CA GLU A 145 -53.75 -32.15 -22.53
C GLU A 145 -52.76 -32.04 -21.36
N ASN A 146 -52.57 -33.14 -20.62
CA ASN A 146 -51.67 -33.23 -19.48
C ASN A 146 -50.18 -33.15 -19.89
N PHE A 147 -49.81 -33.76 -21.02
CA PHE A 147 -48.47 -33.60 -21.59
C PHE A 147 -48.18 -32.13 -21.86
N LEU A 148 -49.10 -31.44 -22.53
CA LEU A 148 -48.90 -30.06 -22.98
C LEU A 148 -48.81 -29.09 -21.79
N GLU A 149 -49.63 -29.28 -20.75
CA GLU A 149 -49.54 -28.53 -19.50
C GLU A 149 -48.19 -28.71 -18.81
N GLN A 150 -47.78 -29.96 -18.57
CA GLN A 150 -46.54 -30.26 -17.83
C GLN A 150 -45.28 -29.91 -18.63
N PHE A 151 -45.25 -30.19 -19.93
CA PHE A 151 -44.10 -29.95 -20.79
C PHE A 151 -43.81 -28.44 -20.93
N LEU A 152 -44.84 -27.63 -21.19
CA LEU A 152 -44.67 -26.19 -21.28
C LEU A 152 -44.22 -25.59 -19.94
N ALA A 153 -44.77 -26.08 -18.82
CA ALA A 153 -44.34 -25.66 -17.49
C ALA A 153 -42.85 -25.98 -17.26
N LYS A 154 -42.42 -27.22 -17.51
CA LYS A 154 -41.01 -27.63 -17.35
C LYS A 154 -40.07 -26.86 -18.28
N ARG A 155 -40.36 -26.78 -19.58
CA ARG A 155 -39.53 -26.05 -20.55
C ARG A 155 -39.41 -24.57 -20.23
N LYS A 156 -40.48 -23.93 -19.73
CA LYS A 156 -40.41 -22.54 -19.26
C LYS A 156 -39.39 -22.37 -18.13
N ILE A 157 -39.35 -23.29 -17.16
CA ILE A 157 -38.40 -23.21 -16.05
C ILE A 157 -36.97 -23.51 -16.55
N VAL A 158 -36.78 -24.49 -17.44
CA VAL A 158 -35.47 -24.80 -18.05
C VAL A 158 -34.89 -23.56 -18.72
N HIS A 159 -35.62 -22.94 -19.65
CA HIS A 159 -35.17 -21.74 -20.34
C HIS A 159 -34.91 -20.57 -19.38
N LEU A 160 -35.74 -20.41 -18.34
CA LEU A 160 -35.53 -19.38 -17.33
C LEU A 160 -34.22 -19.62 -16.54
N ARG A 161 -33.93 -20.86 -16.14
CA ARG A 161 -32.69 -21.21 -15.43
C ARG A 161 -31.46 -21.04 -16.31
N LEU A 162 -31.52 -21.47 -17.58
CA LEU A 162 -30.44 -21.27 -18.55
C LEU A 162 -30.15 -19.79 -18.77
N LEU A 163 -31.19 -18.97 -18.97
CA LEU A 163 -31.02 -17.53 -19.12
C LEU A 163 -30.40 -16.90 -17.86
N LYS A 164 -30.87 -17.31 -16.67
CA LYS A 164 -30.28 -16.84 -15.41
C LYS A 164 -28.82 -17.27 -15.27
N ALA A 165 -28.47 -18.50 -15.62
CA ALA A 165 -27.10 -19.00 -15.59
C ALA A 165 -26.20 -18.23 -16.57
N GLU A 166 -26.68 -17.95 -17.79
CA GLU A 166 -25.94 -17.15 -18.78
C GLU A 166 -25.67 -15.73 -18.26
N LYS A 167 -26.69 -15.07 -17.68
CA LYS A 167 -26.51 -13.73 -17.08
C LYS A 167 -25.57 -13.78 -15.88
N PHE A 168 -25.69 -14.80 -15.03
CA PHE A 168 -24.86 -14.93 -13.85
C PHE A 168 -23.39 -15.19 -14.22
N SER A 169 -23.14 -16.05 -15.21
CA SER A 169 -21.81 -16.26 -15.79
C SER A 169 -21.21 -14.96 -16.31
N LYS A 170 -21.98 -14.14 -17.04
CA LYS A 170 -21.53 -12.82 -17.51
C LYS A 170 -21.17 -11.86 -16.36
N ILE A 171 -21.87 -11.95 -15.23
CA ILE A 171 -21.56 -11.15 -14.05
C ILE A 171 -20.25 -11.63 -13.40
N LEU A 172 -20.04 -12.95 -13.26
CA LEU A 172 -18.78 -13.51 -12.74
C LEU A 172 -17.57 -13.17 -13.62
N SER A 173 -17.74 -13.21 -14.94
CA SER A 173 -16.65 -12.90 -15.89
C SER A 173 -16.32 -11.40 -15.95
N ARG A 174 -17.15 -10.53 -15.37
CA ARG A 174 -16.91 -9.09 -15.34
C ARG A 174 -16.12 -8.74 -14.09
N ASP A 175 -14.82 -8.52 -14.28
CA ASP A 175 -13.86 -8.18 -13.23
C ASP A 175 -14.36 -7.02 -12.32
N PRO A 176 -14.36 -7.17 -10.98
CA PRO A 176 -14.80 -6.11 -10.05
C PRO A 176 -13.95 -4.83 -10.09
N LEU A 177 -12.72 -4.89 -10.63
CA LEU A 177 -11.79 -3.74 -10.70
C LEU A 177 -11.57 -3.17 -12.11
N GLY A 178 -12.31 -3.65 -13.12
CA GLY A 178 -12.05 -3.32 -14.52
C GLY A 178 -13.21 -2.61 -15.21
N ASN A 179 -13.05 -1.30 -15.40
CA ASN A 179 -13.60 -0.46 -16.48
C ASN A 179 -14.97 -0.81 -17.09
N MET A 180 -15.86 0.20 -17.04
CA MET A 180 -16.84 0.45 -18.10
C MET A 180 -16.15 0.40 -19.46
N SER A 181 -16.37 -0.66 -20.25
CA SER A 181 -16.60 -0.61 -21.70
C SER A 181 -16.74 -1.99 -22.35
N ASN A 182 -17.68 -2.04 -23.29
CA ASN A 182 -17.76 -2.90 -24.47
C ASN A 182 -18.49 -4.24 -24.38
N TYR A 183 -19.77 -4.15 -24.77
CA TYR A 183 -20.52 -5.18 -25.50
C TYR A 183 -19.84 -5.56 -26.82
N VAL A 184 -18.68 -6.22 -26.82
CA VAL A 184 -18.24 -6.98 -28.01
C VAL A 184 -17.09 -7.91 -27.63
N ASN A 185 -17.15 -9.16 -28.07
CA ASN A 185 -16.13 -10.21 -27.94
C ASN A 185 -16.16 -11.07 -26.65
N ALA A 186 -17.25 -11.79 -26.45
CA ALA A 186 -17.12 -13.17 -25.93
C ALA A 186 -16.97 -14.11 -27.14
N PRO A 187 -16.13 -15.16 -27.09
CA PRO A 187 -16.11 -16.17 -28.14
C PRO A 187 -17.51 -16.80 -28.25
N PRO A 188 -18.02 -17.08 -29.46
CA PRO A 188 -19.30 -17.74 -29.60
C PRO A 188 -19.19 -19.12 -28.96
N VAL A 189 -19.89 -19.31 -27.83
CA VAL A 189 -20.19 -20.65 -27.35
C VAL A 189 -21.05 -21.27 -28.44
N SER A 190 -20.61 -22.38 -29.02
CA SER A 190 -21.33 -23.09 -30.08
C SER A 190 -22.67 -23.59 -29.54
N ILE A 191 -23.70 -22.76 -29.64
CA ILE A 191 -25.08 -23.19 -29.46
C ILE A 191 -25.42 -24.01 -30.70
N ASN A 192 -25.67 -25.29 -30.52
CA ASN A 192 -26.09 -26.17 -31.60
C ASN A 192 -27.47 -25.70 -32.10
N THR A 193 -27.48 -25.02 -33.24
CA THR A 193 -28.66 -24.47 -33.90
C THR A 193 -29.66 -25.54 -34.36
N ASN A 194 -29.31 -26.84 -34.31
CA ASN A 194 -30.23 -27.93 -34.64
C ASN A 194 -31.33 -28.14 -33.57
N TYR A 195 -31.28 -27.43 -32.44
CA TYR A 195 -32.24 -27.58 -31.34
C TYR A 195 -33.40 -26.56 -31.35
N PHE A 196 -33.48 -25.69 -32.37
CA PHE A 196 -34.56 -24.72 -32.53
C PHE A 196 -35.35 -25.00 -33.82
N PRO A 197 -36.58 -25.54 -33.74
CA PRO A 197 -37.46 -25.62 -34.90
C PRO A 197 -38.05 -24.23 -35.17
N GLY A 198 -37.72 -23.62 -36.32
CA GLY A 198 -38.45 -22.45 -36.84
C GLY A 198 -37.64 -21.20 -37.22
N VAL A 199 -36.30 -21.22 -37.23
CA VAL A 199 -35.48 -20.06 -37.64
C VAL A 199 -34.96 -20.25 -39.08
N PRO A 200 -35.29 -19.38 -40.05
CA PRO A 200 -34.75 -19.51 -41.40
C PRO A 200 -33.24 -19.25 -41.40
N SER A 201 -32.48 -20.18 -41.98
CA SER A 201 -31.04 -20.05 -42.20
C SER A 201 -30.75 -18.88 -43.14
N GLN A 202 -30.12 -17.82 -42.62
CA GLN A 202 -29.49 -16.79 -43.44
C GLN A 202 -27.97 -16.92 -43.36
N ASN A 203 -27.41 -17.71 -44.28
CA ASN A 203 -26.00 -17.61 -44.66
C ASN A 203 -25.79 -16.27 -45.39
N VAL A 204 -25.30 -15.25 -44.69
CA VAL A 204 -24.68 -14.08 -45.33
C VAL A 204 -23.22 -13.94 -44.89
N PRO A 205 -22.25 -13.99 -45.83
CA PRO A 205 -20.84 -13.83 -45.52
C PRO A 205 -20.50 -12.34 -45.45
N TYR A 206 -20.21 -11.82 -44.26
CA TYR A 206 -19.61 -10.49 -44.11
C TYR A 206 -18.08 -10.56 -44.28
N PRO A 207 -17.46 -9.63 -45.03
CA PRO A 207 -16.03 -9.66 -45.30
C PRO A 207 -15.24 -9.08 -44.11
N THR A 208 -14.30 -9.86 -43.59
CA THR A 208 -13.29 -9.40 -42.63
C THR A 208 -12.06 -8.90 -43.39
N GLY A 209 -11.96 -7.58 -43.61
CA GLY A 209 -10.76 -6.93 -44.13
C GLY A 209 -10.63 -5.51 -43.57
N PRO A 210 -9.41 -5.01 -43.31
CA PRO A 210 -9.21 -3.69 -42.71
C PRO A 210 -9.59 -2.60 -43.72
N ILE A 211 -10.63 -1.83 -43.39
CA ILE A 211 -11.05 -0.67 -44.19
C ILE A 211 -10.10 0.48 -43.88
N GLY A 212 -9.10 0.68 -44.74
CA GLY A 212 -8.37 1.94 -44.84
C GLY A 212 -9.23 2.95 -45.62
N MET A 213 -9.76 3.96 -44.95
CA MET A 213 -10.39 5.12 -45.61
C MET A 213 -9.62 6.40 -45.26
N PRO A 214 -9.21 7.21 -46.26
CA PRO A 214 -8.53 8.48 -46.03
C PRO A 214 -9.53 9.57 -45.63
N MET A 215 -9.23 10.27 -44.53
CA MET A 215 -10.02 11.41 -44.04
C MET A 215 -9.83 12.65 -44.94
N PRO A 216 -10.90 13.36 -45.35
CA PRO A 216 -10.80 14.66 -46.03
C PRO A 216 -10.30 15.74 -45.08
N GLY A 217 -9.34 16.54 -45.54
CA GLY A 217 -8.63 17.56 -44.75
C GLY A 217 -9.51 18.71 -44.26
N MET A 218 -9.33 19.06 -42.98
CA MET A 218 -9.83 20.29 -42.37
C MET A 218 -8.85 21.44 -42.66
N ASN A 219 -9.27 22.40 -43.47
CA ASN A 219 -8.57 23.68 -43.63
C ASN A 219 -8.71 24.50 -42.34
N TYR A 220 -7.60 24.79 -41.67
CA TYR A 220 -7.54 25.85 -40.67
C TYR A 220 -7.03 27.13 -41.33
N PHE A 221 -7.89 28.16 -41.35
CA PHE A 221 -7.52 29.52 -41.69
C PHE A 221 -6.57 30.07 -40.62
N GLN A 222 -5.41 30.53 -41.08
CA GLN A 222 -4.39 31.21 -40.29
C GLN A 222 -4.70 32.71 -40.33
N ASN A 223 -5.22 33.27 -39.23
CA ASN A 223 -5.32 34.72 -39.08
C ASN A 223 -4.02 35.23 -38.45
N ASN A 224 -3.25 35.96 -39.28
CA ASN A 224 -2.29 36.94 -38.80
C ASN A 224 -3.05 38.17 -38.29
N PHE A 225 -2.74 38.64 -37.09
CA PHE A 225 -2.34 40.01 -36.76
C PHE A 225 -1.77 40.01 -35.34
#